data_AF-S8EMR7-F1
#
_entry.id   AF-S8EMR7-F1
#
_cell.length_a   1.000
_cell.length_b   1.000
_cell.length_c   1.000
_cell.angle_alpha   90.00
_cell.angle_beta   90.00
_cell.angle_gamma   90.00
#
_symmetry.space_group_name_H-M   'P 1'
#
loop_
_entity.id
_entity.type
_entity.pdbx_description
1 polymer ?
#
loop_
_entity_poly.entity_id
_entity_poly.type
_entity_poly.pdbx_seq_one_letter_code
_entity_poly.pdbx_strand_id
1 'polypeptide(L)'
;MFVPRYFLVLLLQVLPSAFAGNAEEGGACSPSNDRLDPSSHTFLSDCTDTTFCAPLNASAPANPTSPAASNGTCQARCCRRDEFPFGYSDGQPLPPLCGSGSFCPDEGSGCKPLIGLGQTCQLNRDDQCAPPKQWQSMASEWNSNGSICLHSTCMYANISLGHTCVLDDVTYIVDGPNGQQYSTVVSRDNCLSPKLYCDRNSTQCVPTKLLGAACDADRECQSHNCGTSGSCAEPPEMPLHVASWQYGVVALSVVSAMSATVFVLVLVHKRLRLKRYREIRDYYDEQMW
;
A
#
# COMPACT_ATOMS: atom_id res chain seq x y z
N MET A 1 44.13 -55.88 9.75
CA MET A 1 42.96 -55.63 10.63
C MET A 1 42.19 -54.48 9.99
N PHE A 2 41.12 -54.80 9.27
CA PHE A 2 40.35 -53.86 8.45
C PHE A 2 39.35 -53.11 9.34
N VAL A 3 39.51 -51.79 9.46
CA VAL A 3 38.51 -50.92 10.09
C VAL A 3 37.32 -50.81 9.13
N PRO A 4 36.08 -51.10 9.57
CA PRO A 4 34.93 -51.13 8.67
C PRO A 4 34.52 -49.70 8.32
N ARG A 5 34.65 -49.35 7.02
CA ARG A 5 34.19 -48.09 6.40
C ARG A 5 32.67 -47.82 6.51
N TYR A 6 31.90 -48.73 7.12
CA TYR A 6 30.45 -48.65 7.20
C TYR A 6 29.93 -47.84 8.39
N PHE A 7 30.76 -47.51 9.38
CA PHE A 7 30.30 -46.74 10.56
C PHE A 7 30.16 -45.23 10.31
N LEU A 8 30.78 -44.69 9.26
CA LEU A 8 30.71 -43.24 8.97
C LEU A 8 29.47 -42.83 8.16
N VAL A 9 28.80 -43.77 7.48
CA VAL A 9 27.64 -43.49 6.62
C VAL A 9 26.33 -43.41 7.42
N LEU A 10 26.26 -44.07 8.59
CA LEU A 10 25.04 -44.06 9.43
C LEU A 10 24.87 -42.78 10.26
N LEU A 11 25.91 -41.97 10.43
CA LEU A 11 25.91 -40.75 11.26
C LEU A 11 25.43 -39.48 10.52
N LEU A 12 25.28 -39.52 9.18
CA LEU A 12 24.77 -38.40 8.39
C LEU A 12 23.24 -38.39 8.22
N GLN A 13 22.52 -39.38 8.73
CA GLN A 13 21.06 -39.51 8.55
C GLN A 13 20.23 -38.88 9.69
N VAL A 14 20.86 -38.21 10.66
CA VAL A 14 20.18 -37.55 11.79
C VAL A 14 20.43 -36.04 11.81
N LEU A 15 20.62 -35.43 10.64
CA LEU A 15 20.50 -33.98 10.52
C LEU A 15 19.00 -33.64 10.58
N PRO A 16 18.52 -32.89 11.60
CA PRO A 16 17.15 -32.40 11.57
C PRO A 16 16.99 -31.54 10.33
N SER A 17 16.01 -31.91 9.49
CA SER A 17 15.56 -31.06 8.40
C SER A 17 15.04 -29.76 9.01
N ALA A 18 15.87 -28.72 9.02
CA ALA A 18 15.40 -27.38 9.32
C ALA A 18 14.54 -26.93 8.14
N PHE A 19 13.23 -26.89 8.33
CA PHE A 19 12.34 -26.21 7.40
C PHE A 19 12.62 -24.71 7.52
N ALA A 20 13.40 -24.17 6.57
CA ALA A 20 13.53 -22.74 6.39
C ALA A 20 12.27 -22.25 5.66
N GLY A 21 11.31 -21.74 6.41
CA GLY A 21 10.05 -21.20 5.90
C GLY A 21 9.26 -20.54 7.02
N ASN A 22 8.24 -19.76 6.67
CA ASN A 22 7.39 -19.09 7.64
C ASN A 22 6.58 -20.16 8.42
N ALA A 23 6.56 -20.03 9.74
CA ALA A 23 5.78 -20.86 10.63
C ALA A 23 4.29 -20.46 10.56
N GLU A 24 3.43 -21.46 10.41
CA GLU A 24 1.99 -21.28 10.51
C GLU A 24 1.56 -20.98 11.95
N GLU A 25 0.27 -20.68 12.15
CA GLU A 25 -0.30 -20.43 13.47
C GLU A 25 0.02 -21.58 14.46
N GLY A 26 0.50 -21.22 15.66
CA GLY A 26 0.96 -22.16 16.69
C GLY A 26 2.39 -22.67 16.49
N GLY A 27 3.02 -22.42 15.34
CA GLY A 27 4.44 -22.74 15.11
C GLY A 27 5.38 -21.87 15.94
N ALA A 28 6.57 -22.39 16.25
CA ALA A 28 7.56 -21.67 17.04
C ALA A 28 8.17 -20.49 16.25
N CYS A 29 8.40 -19.37 16.94
CA CYS A 29 8.96 -18.15 16.36
C CYS A 29 9.78 -17.37 17.40
N SER A 30 10.62 -16.44 16.93
CA SER A 30 11.33 -15.50 17.79
C SER A 30 11.20 -14.06 17.29
N PRO A 31 10.73 -13.11 18.12
CA PRO A 31 10.71 -11.69 17.74
C PRO A 31 12.11 -11.10 17.50
N SER A 32 13.18 -11.77 17.95
CA SER A 32 14.55 -11.37 17.63
C SER A 32 14.91 -11.52 16.14
N ASN A 33 14.12 -12.30 15.40
CA ASN A 33 14.31 -12.51 13.97
C ASN A 33 13.55 -11.47 13.13
N ASP A 34 12.69 -10.67 13.77
CA ASP A 34 11.94 -9.59 13.13
C ASP A 34 12.92 -8.53 12.63
N ARG A 35 12.86 -8.25 11.33
CA ARG A 35 13.75 -7.29 10.67
C ARG A 35 13.12 -6.74 9.40
N LEU A 36 13.69 -5.65 8.90
CA LEU A 36 13.39 -5.18 7.56
C LEU A 36 14.32 -5.88 6.56
N ASP A 37 13.77 -6.29 5.43
CA ASP A 37 14.56 -6.73 4.29
C ASP A 37 15.50 -5.59 3.85
N PRO A 38 16.82 -5.79 3.74
CA PRO A 38 17.76 -4.71 3.46
C PRO A 38 17.59 -4.06 2.07
N SER A 39 16.95 -4.76 1.13
CA SER A 39 16.69 -4.28 -0.24
C SER A 39 15.35 -3.55 -0.36
N SER A 40 14.28 -4.18 0.07
CA SER A 40 12.90 -3.71 -0.13
C SER A 40 12.31 -3.00 1.09
N HIS A 41 12.99 -3.10 2.24
CA HIS A 41 12.50 -2.65 3.55
C HIS A 41 11.13 -3.23 3.91
N THR A 42 10.81 -4.41 3.38
CA THR A 42 9.62 -5.18 3.78
C THR A 42 9.85 -5.80 5.14
N PHE A 43 8.82 -5.84 5.99
CA PHE A 43 8.92 -6.48 7.30
C PHE A 43 8.98 -8.00 7.13
N LEU A 44 10.05 -8.61 7.65
CA LEU A 44 10.28 -10.05 7.67
C LEU A 44 10.17 -10.55 9.11
N SER A 45 9.42 -11.63 9.32
CA SER A 45 9.31 -12.34 10.59
C SER A 45 9.34 -13.85 10.35
N ASP A 46 9.44 -14.63 11.42
CA ASP A 46 9.32 -16.09 11.34
C ASP A 46 7.89 -16.55 11.01
N CYS A 47 6.90 -15.68 11.09
CA CYS A 47 5.48 -16.00 10.95
C CYS A 47 4.93 -15.64 9.55
N THR A 48 3.78 -16.21 9.19
CA THR A 48 3.08 -15.89 7.93
C THR A 48 2.46 -14.49 7.96
N ASP A 49 2.06 -13.97 6.79
CA ASP A 49 1.46 -12.62 6.65
C ASP A 49 0.17 -12.41 7.47
N THR A 50 -0.51 -13.50 7.86
CA THR A 50 -1.74 -13.49 8.66
C THR A 50 -1.49 -13.66 10.16
N THR A 51 -0.24 -13.92 10.55
CA THR A 51 0.17 -14.16 11.93
C THR A 51 1.30 -13.23 12.36
N PHE A 52 1.62 -13.21 13.66
CA PHE A 52 2.70 -12.46 14.25
C PHE A 52 3.36 -13.27 15.35
N CYS A 53 4.63 -13.00 15.63
CA CYS A 53 5.33 -13.72 16.69
C CYS A 53 4.99 -13.13 18.06
N ALA A 54 4.30 -13.90 18.89
CA ALA A 54 3.98 -13.46 20.24
C ALA A 54 5.23 -13.48 21.14
N PRO A 55 5.57 -12.36 21.80
CA PRO A 55 6.76 -12.29 22.63
C PRO A 55 6.67 -13.25 23.81
N LEU A 56 7.82 -13.72 24.30
CA LEU A 56 7.92 -14.74 25.35
C LEU A 56 7.29 -14.34 26.70
N ASN A 57 6.82 -13.10 26.84
CA ASN A 57 6.19 -12.53 28.04
C ASN A 57 4.87 -11.80 27.71
N ALA A 58 4.21 -12.07 26.58
CA ALA A 58 2.93 -11.44 26.26
C ALA A 58 1.83 -11.99 27.17
N SER A 59 1.25 -11.13 28.00
CA SER A 59 -0.03 -11.42 28.65
C SER A 59 -1.10 -11.56 27.57
N ALA A 60 -1.88 -12.64 27.64
CA ALA A 60 -2.92 -13.02 26.68
C ALA A 60 -3.79 -11.83 26.20
N PRO A 61 -4.24 -11.82 24.94
CA PRO A 61 -5.10 -10.77 24.42
C PRO A 61 -6.39 -10.66 25.25
N ALA A 62 -6.86 -9.41 25.43
CA ALA A 62 -8.08 -9.07 26.17
C ALA A 62 -9.40 -9.56 25.50
N ASN A 63 -9.32 -10.45 24.52
CA ASN A 63 -10.46 -10.96 23.77
C ASN A 63 -10.71 -12.44 24.14
N PRO A 64 -11.86 -12.79 24.75
CA PRO A 64 -12.10 -14.12 25.32
C PRO A 64 -12.30 -15.26 24.31
N THR A 65 -12.14 -15.01 23.01
CA THR A 65 -12.35 -15.99 21.93
C THR A 65 -11.06 -16.46 21.23
N SER A 66 -9.89 -15.97 21.62
CA SER A 66 -8.61 -16.43 21.05
C SER A 66 -7.99 -17.55 21.91
N PRO A 67 -7.48 -18.64 21.31
CA PRO A 67 -6.77 -19.68 22.06
C PRO A 67 -5.59 -19.07 22.81
N ALA A 68 -5.35 -19.56 24.02
CA ALA A 68 -4.35 -19.00 24.94
C ALA A 68 -3.01 -18.76 24.25
N ALA A 69 -2.53 -17.51 24.31
CA ALA A 69 -1.29 -17.08 23.71
C ALA A 69 -0.13 -17.96 24.20
N SER A 70 0.40 -18.80 23.31
CA SER A 70 1.63 -19.53 23.58
C SER A 70 2.80 -18.60 23.28
N ASN A 71 3.60 -18.34 24.32
CA ASN A 71 4.77 -17.48 24.23
C ASN A 71 5.78 -18.06 23.22
N GLY A 72 6.30 -17.23 22.32
CA GLY A 72 7.23 -17.69 21.27
C GLY A 72 6.57 -18.54 20.19
N THR A 73 5.28 -18.34 19.93
CA THR A 73 4.58 -18.96 18.80
C THR A 73 3.89 -17.93 17.92
N CYS A 74 3.69 -18.28 16.64
CA CYS A 74 2.93 -17.47 15.71
C CYS A 74 1.45 -17.46 16.11
N GLN A 75 0.85 -16.27 16.20
CA GLN A 75 -0.54 -16.06 16.56
C GLN A 75 -1.23 -15.20 15.52
N ALA A 76 -2.54 -15.37 15.33
CA ALA A 76 -3.31 -14.55 14.42
C ALA A 76 -3.13 -13.05 14.71
N ARG A 77 -2.96 -12.23 13.66
CA ARG A 77 -2.85 -10.77 13.79
C ARG A 77 -4.08 -10.20 14.49
N CYS A 78 -3.85 -9.28 15.41
CA CYS A 78 -4.89 -8.67 16.24
C CYS A 78 -5.39 -7.33 15.67
N CYS A 79 -4.68 -6.75 14.72
CA CYS A 79 -5.10 -5.56 13.99
C CYS A 79 -4.60 -5.63 12.54
N ARG A 80 -5.15 -4.77 11.70
CA ARG A 80 -4.64 -4.50 10.36
C ARG A 80 -4.46 -3.01 10.14
N ARG A 81 -3.59 -2.66 9.20
CA ARG A 81 -3.38 -1.30 8.70
C ARG A 81 -4.19 -1.03 7.44
N ASP A 82 -4.17 -1.98 6.52
CA ASP A 82 -4.71 -1.79 5.18
C ASP A 82 -6.17 -2.27 5.10
N GLU A 83 -6.98 -1.61 4.26
CA GLU A 83 -8.38 -1.97 4.08
C GLU A 83 -8.53 -3.39 3.49
N PHE A 84 -7.55 -3.79 2.68
CA PHE A 84 -7.47 -5.09 2.01
C PHE A 84 -6.11 -5.74 2.31
N PRO A 85 -5.97 -6.43 3.45
CA PRO A 85 -4.69 -7.03 3.85
C PRO A 85 -4.35 -8.26 2.99
N PHE A 86 -3.07 -8.43 2.66
CA PHE A 86 -2.56 -9.62 1.98
C PHE A 86 -2.62 -10.88 2.87
N GLY A 87 -2.64 -12.05 2.25
CA GLY A 87 -2.54 -13.35 2.94
C GLY A 87 -3.88 -13.96 3.41
N TYR A 88 -4.97 -13.20 3.41
CA TYR A 88 -6.29 -13.69 3.80
C TYR A 88 -7.08 -14.23 2.59
N SER A 89 -7.74 -15.37 2.76
CA SER A 89 -8.62 -15.94 1.72
C SER A 89 -10.02 -15.33 1.76
N ASP A 90 -10.76 -15.43 0.65
CA ASP A 90 -12.16 -14.97 0.58
C ASP A 90 -13.01 -15.59 1.69
N GLY A 91 -13.68 -14.73 2.46
CA GLY A 91 -14.55 -15.14 3.56
C GLY A 91 -13.85 -15.42 4.90
N GLN A 92 -12.52 -15.32 4.98
CA GLN A 92 -11.83 -15.34 6.28
C GLN A 92 -12.08 -14.03 7.05
N PRO A 93 -12.24 -14.11 8.39
CA PRO A 93 -12.40 -12.91 9.20
C PRO A 93 -11.11 -12.09 9.21
N LEU A 94 -11.20 -10.84 8.75
CA LEU A 94 -10.08 -9.91 8.78
C LEU A 94 -9.93 -9.31 10.19
N PRO A 95 -8.70 -9.08 10.66
CA PRO A 95 -8.47 -8.31 11.89
C PRO A 95 -9.12 -6.91 11.81
N PRO A 96 -9.49 -6.28 12.92
CA PRO A 96 -10.05 -4.94 12.89
C PRO A 96 -9.00 -3.89 12.52
N LEU A 97 -9.45 -2.78 11.91
CA LEU A 97 -8.65 -1.55 11.84
C LEU A 97 -8.57 -0.92 13.23
N CYS A 98 -7.49 -0.20 13.50
CA CYS A 98 -7.35 0.55 14.73
C CYS A 98 -8.20 1.82 14.70
N GLY A 99 -8.81 2.16 15.84
CA GLY A 99 -9.59 3.38 15.99
C GLY A 99 -8.70 4.63 16.04
N SER A 100 -9.33 5.81 15.94
CA SER A 100 -8.64 7.10 16.04
C SER A 100 -7.81 7.21 17.33
N GLY A 101 -6.57 7.69 17.22
CA GLY A 101 -5.64 7.80 18.35
C GLY A 101 -4.84 6.53 18.65
N SER A 102 -4.96 5.51 17.81
CA SER A 102 -4.15 4.29 17.87
C SER A 102 -3.68 3.87 16.48
N PHE A 103 -2.62 3.06 16.43
CA PHE A 103 -2.06 2.51 15.19
C PHE A 103 -1.86 1.01 15.29
N CYS A 104 -1.80 0.34 14.13
CA CYS A 104 -1.42 -1.07 14.04
C CYS A 104 0.07 -1.19 13.72
N PRO A 105 0.90 -1.79 14.57
CA PRO A 105 2.31 -2.06 14.29
C PRO A 105 2.49 -2.97 13.06
N ASP A 106 3.66 -2.92 12.40
CA ASP A 106 3.95 -3.77 11.23
C ASP A 106 3.76 -5.26 11.50
N GLU A 107 4.10 -5.70 12.72
CA GLU A 107 3.92 -7.08 13.16
C GLU A 107 2.43 -7.45 13.35
N GLY A 108 1.53 -6.48 13.54
CA GLY A 108 0.10 -6.77 13.72
C GLY A 108 -0.29 -7.30 15.11
N SER A 109 0.54 -7.05 16.13
CA SER A 109 0.32 -7.54 17.51
C SER A 109 -0.91 -6.95 18.22
N GLY A 110 -1.60 -5.99 17.61
CA GLY A 110 -2.75 -5.29 18.17
C GLY A 110 -2.55 -3.77 18.21
N CYS A 111 -3.65 -3.04 18.40
CA CYS A 111 -3.64 -1.58 18.36
C CYS A 111 -2.87 -0.97 19.54
N LYS A 112 -1.91 -0.10 19.23
CA LYS A 112 -1.10 0.65 20.21
C LYS A 112 -1.46 2.14 20.17
N PRO A 113 -1.34 2.89 21.28
CA PRO A 113 -1.54 4.34 21.27
C PRO A 113 -0.51 5.04 20.37
N LEU A 114 -0.87 6.17 19.78
CA LEU A 114 0.06 6.97 18.98
C LEU A 114 1.33 7.35 19.77
N ILE A 115 2.45 7.33 19.07
CA ILE A 115 3.80 7.53 19.55
C ILE A 115 4.07 9.03 19.71
N GLY A 116 4.57 9.44 20.87
CA GLY A 116 4.90 10.83 21.16
C GLY A 116 6.08 11.37 20.35
N LEU A 117 6.21 12.69 20.30
CA LEU A 117 7.34 13.37 19.67
C LEU A 117 8.69 12.89 20.25
N GLY A 118 9.67 12.64 19.37
CA GLY A 118 11.01 12.20 19.75
C GLY A 118 11.14 10.73 20.17
N GLN A 119 10.05 9.96 20.11
CA GLN A 119 10.06 8.53 20.37
C GLN A 119 10.25 7.73 19.07
N THR A 120 10.60 6.46 19.22
CA THR A 120 10.93 5.58 18.09
C THR A 120 9.68 5.17 17.31
N CYS A 121 9.73 5.25 15.99
CA CYS A 121 8.69 4.79 15.05
C CYS A 121 9.28 3.82 14.01
N GLN A 122 8.41 3.00 13.41
CA GLN A 122 8.79 2.09 12.33
C GLN A 122 9.04 2.87 11.02
N LEU A 123 9.93 2.37 10.17
CA LEU A 123 10.36 3.04 8.93
C LEU A 123 9.15 3.39 8.05
N ASN A 124 9.04 4.65 7.63
CA ASN A 124 7.92 5.15 6.80
C ASN A 124 6.52 4.92 7.40
N ARG A 125 6.43 4.85 8.74
CA ARG A 125 5.16 4.69 9.46
C ARG A 125 4.78 5.97 10.21
N ASP A 126 4.50 7.02 9.46
CA ASP A 126 4.05 8.32 9.99
C ASP A 126 2.74 8.22 10.76
N ASP A 127 1.87 7.27 10.39
CA ASP A 127 0.60 7.01 11.04
C ASP A 127 0.73 6.58 12.50
N GLN A 128 1.94 6.20 12.93
CA GLN A 128 2.24 5.88 14.32
C GLN A 128 2.45 7.13 15.16
N CYS A 129 2.84 8.25 14.56
CA CYS A 129 3.22 9.45 15.28
C CYS A 129 1.98 10.26 15.69
N ALA A 130 2.02 10.80 16.91
CA ALA A 130 0.95 11.65 17.43
C ALA A 130 0.99 13.03 16.74
N PRO A 131 -0.12 13.52 16.18
CA PRO A 131 -0.15 14.80 15.47
C PRO A 131 -0.04 16.01 16.42
N PRO A 132 0.47 17.17 15.95
CA PRO A 132 0.43 18.41 16.72
C PRO A 132 -1.01 18.95 16.85
N LYS A 133 -1.25 19.81 17.84
CA LYS A 133 -2.59 20.38 18.09
C LYS A 133 -3.17 21.19 16.91
N GLN A 134 -2.32 21.78 16.07
CA GLN A 134 -2.70 22.60 14.90
C GLN A 134 -2.33 21.91 13.58
N TRP A 135 -2.49 20.59 13.54
CA TRP A 135 -2.08 19.74 12.42
C TRP A 135 -2.64 20.15 11.06
N GLN A 136 -3.81 20.77 10.99
CA GLN A 136 -4.47 21.13 9.73
C GLN A 136 -3.62 22.04 8.84
N SER A 137 -2.78 22.88 9.46
CA SER A 137 -1.88 23.79 8.74
C SER A 137 -0.59 23.13 8.24
N MET A 138 -0.28 21.93 8.75
CA MET A 138 0.93 21.15 8.46
C MET A 138 0.62 19.85 7.70
N ALA A 139 -0.65 19.44 7.66
CA ALA A 139 -1.07 18.24 6.98
C ALA A 139 -0.82 18.34 5.49
N SER A 140 -0.22 17.28 4.94
CA SER A 140 -0.01 17.10 3.51
C SER A 140 -0.12 15.62 3.19
N GLU A 141 -0.11 15.27 1.91
CA GLU A 141 -0.12 13.88 1.44
C GLU A 141 1.13 13.08 1.86
N TRP A 142 2.17 13.78 2.36
CA TRP A 142 3.48 13.21 2.68
C TRP A 142 3.73 13.04 4.18
N ASN A 143 2.71 13.31 5.00
CA ASN A 143 2.77 13.18 6.44
C ASN A 143 1.43 12.70 6.99
N SER A 144 1.41 12.21 8.22
CA SER A 144 0.16 11.86 8.92
C SER A 144 -0.24 13.01 9.81
N ASN A 145 -1.16 13.86 9.32
CA ASN A 145 -1.65 15.04 10.05
C ASN A 145 -0.48 15.90 10.59
N GLY A 146 0.50 16.22 9.75
CA GLY A 146 1.67 17.03 10.10
C GLY A 146 2.75 16.31 10.92
N SER A 147 2.55 15.04 11.27
CA SER A 147 3.56 14.20 11.92
C SER A 147 4.25 13.29 10.91
N ILE A 148 5.55 13.07 11.08
CA ILE A 148 6.38 12.31 10.15
C ILE A 148 7.39 11.47 10.92
N CYS A 149 7.65 10.25 10.44
CA CYS A 149 8.69 9.37 10.97
C CYS A 149 9.95 9.51 10.11
N LEU A 150 11.01 10.15 10.64
CA LEU A 150 12.30 10.27 9.98
C LEU A 150 13.39 9.70 10.88
N HIS A 151 14.30 8.90 10.31
CA HIS A 151 15.35 8.17 11.04
C HIS A 151 14.78 7.40 12.25
N SER A 152 13.66 6.71 12.03
CA SER A 152 12.93 5.98 13.07
C SER A 152 12.54 6.84 14.28
N THR A 153 12.37 8.15 14.11
CA THR A 153 11.99 9.07 15.18
C THR A 153 10.79 9.93 14.77
N CYS A 154 9.76 9.97 15.62
CA CYS A 154 8.59 10.79 15.38
C CYS A 154 8.93 12.28 15.51
N MET A 155 8.67 13.06 14.47
CA MET A 155 8.82 14.51 14.45
C MET A 155 7.67 15.21 13.72
N TYR A 156 7.68 16.54 13.72
CA TYR A 156 6.69 17.35 13.01
C TYR A 156 7.27 17.89 11.72
N ALA A 157 6.48 17.89 10.65
CA ALA A 157 6.80 18.50 9.36
C ALA A 157 6.47 20.00 9.40
N ASN A 158 7.20 20.76 10.22
CA ASN A 158 6.89 22.16 10.53
C ASN A 158 8.07 23.12 10.35
N ILE A 159 9.15 22.67 9.72
CA ILE A 159 10.33 23.51 9.53
C ILE A 159 10.06 24.54 8.44
N SER A 160 10.30 25.81 8.80
CA SER A 160 10.05 26.96 7.94
C SER A 160 11.24 27.30 7.04
N LEU A 161 11.03 28.18 6.06
CA LEU A 161 12.03 28.60 5.09
C LEU A 161 13.35 29.02 5.75
N GLY A 162 14.47 28.54 5.21
CA GLY A 162 15.84 28.87 5.64
C GLY A 162 16.29 28.23 6.95
N HIS A 163 15.44 27.45 7.62
CA HIS A 163 15.80 26.73 8.84
C HIS A 163 16.34 25.33 8.53
N THR A 164 17.15 24.81 9.44
CA THR A 164 17.73 23.46 9.33
C THR A 164 16.65 22.39 9.36
N CYS A 165 16.71 21.49 8.39
CA CYS A 165 15.79 20.36 8.24
C CYS A 165 16.50 19.03 8.46
N VAL A 166 15.68 18.00 8.71
CA VAL A 166 16.10 16.60 8.76
C VAL A 166 15.70 15.96 7.44
N LEU A 167 16.66 15.31 6.79
CA LEU A 167 16.48 14.57 5.55
C LEU A 167 16.72 13.09 5.80
N ASP A 168 15.73 12.26 5.47
CA ASP A 168 15.82 10.81 5.55
C ASP A 168 15.79 10.21 4.14
N ASP A 169 16.85 9.50 3.78
CA ASP A 169 17.00 8.86 2.48
C ASP A 169 16.92 7.34 2.65
N VAL A 170 15.91 6.75 2.03
CA VAL A 170 15.71 5.29 2.02
C VAL A 170 15.96 4.78 0.62
N THR A 171 16.97 3.91 0.48
CA THR A 171 17.29 3.28 -0.82
C THR A 171 16.56 1.95 -0.91
N TYR A 172 15.73 1.81 -1.94
CA TYR A 172 15.05 0.58 -2.32
C TYR A 172 15.79 -0.07 -3.48
N ILE A 173 16.07 -1.37 -3.38
CA ILE A 173 16.67 -2.16 -4.44
C ILE A 173 15.62 -3.15 -4.94
N VAL A 174 15.33 -3.09 -6.23
CA VAL A 174 14.35 -3.95 -6.91
C VAL A 174 15.07 -4.79 -7.97
N ASP A 175 14.84 -6.10 -7.94
CA ASP A 175 15.32 -7.00 -8.98
C ASP A 175 14.42 -6.91 -10.22
N GLY A 176 15.00 -6.49 -11.33
CA GLY A 176 14.34 -6.45 -12.63
C GLY A 176 14.21 -7.84 -13.27
N PRO A 177 13.47 -7.95 -14.38
CA PRO A 177 13.09 -9.23 -15.00
C PRO A 177 14.26 -10.11 -15.47
N ASN A 178 15.48 -9.57 -15.58
CA ASN A 178 16.70 -10.29 -15.96
C ASN A 178 17.71 -10.43 -14.80
N GLY A 179 17.29 -10.23 -13.54
CA GLY A 179 18.19 -10.18 -12.37
C GLY A 179 19.05 -8.92 -12.31
N GLN A 180 18.73 -7.89 -13.09
CA GLN A 180 19.35 -6.57 -12.99
C GLN A 180 18.79 -5.82 -11.79
N GLN A 181 19.64 -5.30 -10.92
CA GLN A 181 19.21 -4.52 -9.77
C GLN A 181 19.01 -3.06 -10.14
N TYR A 182 17.85 -2.52 -9.79
CA TYR A 182 17.51 -1.11 -9.91
C TYR A 182 17.39 -0.53 -8.50
N SER A 183 18.17 0.51 -8.23
CA SER A 183 18.09 1.25 -6.96
C SER A 183 17.33 2.55 -7.13
N THR A 184 16.31 2.77 -6.31
CA THR A 184 15.59 4.04 -6.21
C THR A 184 15.73 4.59 -4.80
N VAL A 185 16.10 5.87 -4.69
CA VAL A 185 16.18 6.55 -3.40
C VAL A 185 14.91 7.36 -3.20
N VAL A 186 14.18 7.05 -2.13
CA VAL A 186 13.04 7.85 -1.67
C VAL A 186 13.54 8.75 -0.55
N SER A 187 13.46 10.05 -0.78
CA SER A 187 13.90 11.05 0.18
C SER A 187 12.71 11.74 0.83
N ARG A 188 12.73 11.85 2.15
CA ARG A 188 11.66 12.46 2.96
C ARG A 188 12.25 13.50 3.90
N ASP A 189 11.50 14.54 4.23
CA ASP A 189 11.97 15.60 5.10
C ASP A 189 10.87 16.23 5.96
N ASN A 190 11.28 17.01 6.96
CA ASN A 190 10.39 17.67 7.91
C ASN A 190 10.13 19.15 7.57
N CYS A 191 10.40 19.59 6.34
CA CYS A 191 10.01 20.91 5.88
C CYS A 191 8.49 21.02 5.75
N LEU A 192 7.99 22.26 5.75
CA LEU A 192 6.56 22.52 5.56
C LEU A 192 6.12 22.21 4.12
N SER A 193 5.71 20.97 3.88
CA SER A 193 5.13 20.51 2.61
C SER A 193 3.74 21.09 2.36
N PRO A 194 3.32 21.26 1.09
CA PRO A 194 4.07 21.01 -0.15
C PRO A 194 4.88 22.22 -0.64
N LYS A 195 5.07 23.25 0.18
CA LYS A 195 5.66 24.53 -0.26
C LYS A 195 7.18 24.56 -0.15
N LEU A 196 7.73 23.77 0.76
CA LEU A 196 9.15 23.72 1.07
C LEU A 196 9.65 22.27 0.97
N TYR A 197 10.92 22.11 0.65
CA TYR A 197 11.64 20.83 0.71
C TYR A 197 13.02 21.03 1.34
N CYS A 198 13.61 19.97 1.85
CA CYS A 198 14.95 20.02 2.43
C CYS A 198 16.03 19.90 1.34
N ASP A 199 16.77 20.99 1.13
CA ASP A 199 17.90 20.98 0.19
C ASP A 199 19.05 20.13 0.75
N ARG A 200 19.56 19.20 -0.07
CA ARG A 200 20.59 18.24 0.35
C ARG A 200 21.91 18.93 0.70
N ASN A 201 22.25 20.01 -0.01
CA ASN A 201 23.55 20.65 0.10
C ASN A 201 23.62 21.62 1.29
N SER A 202 22.59 22.43 1.45
CA SER A 202 22.51 23.42 2.53
C SER A 202 21.87 22.87 3.81
N THR A 203 21.19 21.72 3.75
CA THR A 203 20.40 21.15 4.87
C THR A 203 19.37 22.13 5.42
N GLN A 204 18.82 22.97 4.55
CA GLN A 204 17.82 23.99 4.88
C GLN A 204 16.55 23.81 4.05
N CYS A 205 15.42 24.19 4.63
CA CYS A 205 14.17 24.24 3.89
C CYS A 205 14.19 25.37 2.87
N VAL A 206 13.99 25.02 1.60
CA VAL A 206 13.91 25.96 0.47
C VAL A 206 12.58 25.77 -0.27
N PRO A 207 12.12 26.74 -1.07
CA PRO A 207 10.85 26.63 -1.77
C PRO A 207 10.87 25.52 -2.82
N THR A 208 9.78 24.77 -2.92
CA THR A 208 9.56 23.83 -4.02
C THR A 208 9.49 24.55 -5.35
N LYS A 209 9.94 23.86 -6.39
CA LYS A 209 10.04 24.32 -7.77
C LYS A 209 8.74 24.09 -8.52
N LEU A 210 8.43 25.00 -9.45
CA LEU A 210 7.24 24.94 -10.30
C LEU A 210 7.45 23.97 -11.47
N LEU A 211 6.36 23.59 -12.15
CA LEU A 211 6.40 22.80 -13.38
C LEU A 211 7.35 23.41 -14.42
N GLY A 212 8.15 22.56 -15.06
CA GLY A 212 9.17 22.92 -16.04
C GLY A 212 10.52 23.38 -15.47
N ALA A 213 10.62 23.65 -14.17
CA ALA A 213 11.89 24.00 -13.53
C ALA A 213 12.81 22.77 -13.42
N ALA A 214 14.13 22.99 -13.49
CA ALA A 214 15.11 21.91 -13.37
C ALA A 214 15.13 21.31 -11.96
N CYS A 215 15.13 19.98 -11.85
CA CYS A 215 15.13 19.24 -10.60
C CYS A 215 16.05 18.02 -10.68
N ASP A 216 16.56 17.59 -9.53
CA ASP A 216 17.33 16.35 -9.41
C ASP A 216 16.54 15.24 -8.69
N ALA A 217 15.50 15.61 -7.92
CA ALA A 217 14.66 14.69 -7.17
C ALA A 217 13.20 15.16 -7.11
N ASP A 218 12.29 14.21 -7.00
CA ASP A 218 10.84 14.42 -6.95
C ASP A 218 10.43 15.46 -5.89
N ARG A 219 11.03 15.37 -4.70
CA ARG A 219 10.75 16.27 -3.56
C ARG A 219 10.98 17.75 -3.86
N GLU A 220 11.82 18.08 -4.84
CA GLU A 220 12.12 19.47 -5.18
C GLU A 220 10.95 20.14 -5.88
N CYS A 221 10.06 19.37 -6.48
CA CYS A 221 8.94 19.85 -7.27
C CYS A 221 7.68 19.99 -6.43
N GLN A 222 6.90 21.04 -6.64
CA GLN A 222 5.58 21.18 -6.03
C GLN A 222 4.62 20.07 -6.50
N SER A 223 4.85 19.54 -7.71
CA SER A 223 4.16 18.37 -8.23
C SER A 223 4.65 17.06 -7.65
N HIS A 224 5.74 17.07 -6.86
CA HIS A 224 6.40 15.87 -6.33
C HIS A 224 6.78 14.84 -7.42
N ASN A 225 7.08 15.32 -8.62
CA ASN A 225 7.49 14.49 -9.73
C ASN A 225 8.56 15.22 -10.55
N CYS A 226 9.78 14.71 -10.50
CA CYS A 226 10.88 15.13 -11.31
C CYS A 226 10.96 14.20 -12.52
N GLY A 227 10.50 14.70 -13.67
CA GLY A 227 10.44 13.90 -14.89
C GLY A 227 11.82 13.45 -15.35
N THR A 228 11.85 12.45 -16.23
CA THR A 228 13.08 11.90 -16.82
C THR A 228 13.92 12.92 -17.61
N SER A 229 13.34 14.07 -17.96
CA SER A 229 14.02 15.23 -18.53
C SER A 229 14.83 16.07 -17.52
N GLY A 230 14.82 15.71 -16.24
CA GLY A 230 15.44 16.50 -15.16
C GLY A 230 14.66 17.79 -14.88
N SER A 231 13.34 17.77 -15.09
CA SER A 231 12.47 18.93 -14.86
C SER A 231 11.16 18.54 -14.22
N CYS A 232 10.61 19.44 -13.40
CA CYS A 232 9.36 19.20 -12.69
C CYS A 232 8.22 18.97 -13.67
N ALA A 233 7.58 17.82 -13.56
CA ALA A 233 6.54 17.37 -14.46
C ALA A 233 5.26 17.05 -13.69
N GLU A 234 4.16 16.91 -14.41
CA GLU A 234 2.91 16.40 -13.87
C GLU A 234 3.07 14.93 -13.45
N PRO A 235 2.57 14.51 -12.26
CA PRO A 235 2.64 13.12 -11.83
C PRO A 235 1.99 12.15 -12.83
N PRO A 236 2.51 10.92 -12.96
CA PRO A 236 1.92 9.92 -13.86
C PRO A 236 0.52 9.45 -13.40
N GLU A 237 0.18 9.64 -12.13
CA GLU A 237 -1.12 9.26 -11.54
C GLU A 237 -2.22 10.30 -11.80
N MET A 238 -1.90 11.44 -12.40
CA MET A 238 -2.92 12.42 -12.75
C MET A 238 -3.89 11.84 -13.80
N PRO A 239 -5.20 12.12 -13.67
CA PRO A 239 -6.18 11.65 -14.63
C PRO A 239 -5.76 12.12 -16.02
N LEU A 240 -5.70 11.18 -16.96
CA LEU A 240 -5.28 11.45 -18.34
C LEU A 240 -6.01 12.69 -18.87
N HIS A 241 -5.26 13.79 -19.06
CA HIS A 241 -5.79 14.99 -19.70
C HIS A 241 -6.00 14.68 -21.18
N VAL A 242 -7.18 14.15 -21.50
CA VAL A 242 -7.59 13.93 -22.88
C VAL A 242 -7.84 15.29 -23.53
N ALA A 243 -7.28 15.47 -24.72
CA ALA A 243 -7.40 16.72 -25.44
C ALA A 243 -8.89 16.99 -25.74
N SER A 244 -9.30 18.27 -25.74
CA SER A 244 -10.72 18.64 -25.86
C SER A 244 -11.43 18.03 -27.09
N TRP A 245 -10.69 17.78 -28.17
CA TRP A 245 -11.21 17.14 -29.37
C TRP A 245 -11.62 15.68 -29.16
N GLN A 246 -10.95 14.94 -28.26
CA GLN A 246 -11.25 13.54 -27.95
C GLN A 246 -12.62 13.42 -27.27
N TYR A 247 -12.97 14.35 -26.38
CA TYR A 247 -14.32 14.44 -25.82
C TYR A 247 -15.38 14.63 -26.91
N GLY A 248 -15.09 15.50 -27.89
CA GLY A 248 -16.00 15.72 -29.03
C GLY A 248 -16.25 14.46 -29.84
N VAL A 249 -15.20 13.71 -30.17
CA VAL A 249 -15.30 12.45 -30.93
C VAL A 249 -16.06 11.37 -30.14
N VAL A 250 -15.77 11.22 -28.84
CA VAL A 250 -16.46 10.24 -27.98
C VAL A 250 -17.93 10.61 -27.80
N ALA A 251 -18.26 11.89 -27.61
CA ALA A 251 -19.66 12.32 -27.50
C ALA A 251 -20.44 12.00 -28.79
N LEU A 252 -19.86 12.30 -29.96
CA LEU A 252 -20.48 11.99 -31.25
C LEU A 252 -20.65 10.49 -31.49
N SER A 253 -19.67 9.68 -31.11
CA SER A 253 -19.76 8.22 -31.26
C SER A 253 -20.87 7.63 -30.38
N VAL A 254 -20.98 8.07 -29.12
CA VAL A 254 -22.05 7.63 -28.20
C VAL A 254 -23.42 8.06 -28.73
N VAL A 255 -23.58 9.31 -29.16
CA VAL A 255 -24.87 9.82 -29.70
C VAL A 255 -25.27 9.09 -30.97
N SER A 256 -24.33 8.82 -31.88
CA SER A 256 -24.62 8.06 -33.11
C SER A 256 -25.02 6.61 -32.81
N ALA A 257 -24.37 5.94 -31.86
CA ALA A 257 -24.72 4.59 -31.44
C ALA A 257 -26.10 4.53 -30.76
N MET A 258 -26.41 5.49 -29.89
CA MET A 258 -27.75 5.64 -29.28
C MET A 258 -28.83 5.88 -30.34
N SER A 259 -28.57 6.75 -31.32
CA SER A 259 -29.51 7.03 -32.40
C SER A 259 -29.74 5.82 -33.30
N ALA A 260 -28.67 5.10 -33.67
CA ALA A 260 -28.75 3.90 -34.50
C ALA A 260 -29.51 2.77 -33.79
N THR A 261 -29.25 2.53 -32.50
CA THR A 261 -29.97 1.52 -31.72
C THR A 261 -31.45 1.84 -31.60
N VAL A 262 -31.83 3.08 -31.28
CA VAL A 262 -33.23 3.52 -31.26
C VAL A 262 -33.89 3.35 -32.63
N PHE A 263 -33.20 3.74 -33.70
CA PHE A 263 -33.73 3.59 -35.06
C PHE A 263 -34.00 2.13 -35.44
N VAL A 264 -33.05 1.24 -35.16
CA VAL A 264 -33.21 -0.22 -35.40
C VAL A 264 -34.36 -0.78 -34.57
N LEU A 265 -34.44 -0.43 -33.27
CA LEU A 265 -35.53 -0.87 -32.40
C LEU A 265 -36.90 -0.41 -32.91
N VAL A 266 -37.01 0.83 -33.39
CA VAL A 266 -38.25 1.35 -34.00
C VAL A 266 -38.63 0.57 -35.25
N LEU A 267 -37.67 0.27 -36.14
CA LEU A 267 -37.94 -0.52 -37.34
C LEU A 267 -38.38 -1.95 -37.02
N VAL A 268 -37.69 -2.61 -36.08
CA VAL A 268 -38.03 -3.96 -35.63
C VAL A 268 -39.41 -3.98 -34.99
N HIS A 269 -39.72 -3.03 -34.10
CA HIS A 269 -41.02 -2.95 -33.44
C HIS A 269 -42.15 -2.65 -34.44
N LYS A 270 -41.93 -1.78 -35.43
CA LYS A 270 -42.88 -1.56 -36.54
C LYS A 270 -43.13 -2.84 -37.33
N ARG A 271 -42.08 -3.59 -37.68
CA ARG A 271 -42.21 -4.87 -38.40
C ARG A 271 -42.98 -5.92 -37.58
N LEU A 272 -42.68 -6.05 -36.28
CA LEU A 272 -43.39 -6.95 -35.38
C LEU A 272 -44.87 -6.56 -35.19
N ARG A 273 -45.17 -5.26 -35.06
CA ARG A 273 -46.56 -4.77 -35.01
C ARG A 273 -47.32 -5.10 -36.29
N LEU A 274 -46.73 -4.86 -37.46
CA LEU A 274 -47.36 -5.20 -38.74
C LEU A 274 -47.61 -6.71 -38.88
N LYS A 275 -46.69 -7.56 -38.39
CA LYS A 275 -46.90 -9.00 -38.39
C LYS A 275 -48.09 -9.40 -37.50
N ARG A 276 -48.16 -8.87 -36.27
CA ARG A 276 -49.30 -9.09 -35.37
C ARG A 276 -50.63 -8.59 -35.94
N TYR A 277 -50.65 -7.42 -36.60
CA TYR A 277 -51.88 -6.92 -37.23
C TYR A 277 -52.35 -7.82 -38.37
N ARG A 278 -51.44 -8.46 -39.11
CA ARG A 278 -51.81 -9.46 -40.14
C ARG A 278 -52.38 -10.72 -39.49
N GLU A 279 -51.68 -11.27 -38.49
CA GLU A 279 -52.15 -12.45 -37.74
C GLU A 279 -53.55 -12.22 -37.15
N ILE A 280 -53.78 -11.09 -36.47
CA ILE A 280 -55.09 -10.75 -35.90
C ILE A 280 -56.18 -10.64 -36.97
N ARG A 281 -55.88 -10.02 -38.12
CA ARG A 281 -56.85 -9.91 -39.21
C ARG A 281 -57.21 -11.29 -39.76
N ASP A 282 -56.21 -12.14 -40.00
CA ASP A 282 -56.42 -13.49 -40.51
C ASP A 282 -57.26 -14.33 -39.51
N TYR A 283 -57.04 -14.18 -38.19
CA TYR A 283 -57.90 -14.77 -37.14
C TYR A 283 -59.35 -14.31 -37.19
N TYR A 284 -59.62 -13.02 -37.45
CA TYR A 284 -60.99 -12.51 -37.56
C TYR A 284 -61.69 -13.00 -38.83
N ASP A 285 -60.96 -13.10 -39.95
CA ASP A 285 -61.49 -13.62 -41.21
C ASP A 285 -61.88 -15.11 -41.07
N GLU A 286 -61.15 -15.90 -40.26
CA GLU A 286 -61.49 -17.30 -39.96
C GLU A 286 -62.73 -17.47 -39.06
N GLN A 287 -63.06 -16.52 -38.19
CA GLN A 287 -64.19 -16.65 -37.24
C GLN A 287 -65.53 -16.12 -37.76
N MET A 288 -65.55 -15.35 -38.86
CA MET A 288 -66.80 -14.82 -39.43
C MET A 288 -67.49 -15.77 -40.42
N TRP A 289 -66.99 -17.00 -40.55
CA TRP A 289 -67.57 -18.11 -41.30
C TRP A 289 -67.90 -19.28 -40.37
#